data_AF-A0A545SCD6-F1
#
_entry.id   AF-A0A545SCD6-F1
#
_cell.length_a   1.000
_cell.length_b   1.000
_cell.length_c   1.000
_cell.angle_alpha   90.00
_cell.angle_beta   90.00
_cell.angle_gamma   90.00
#
_symmetry.space_group_name_H-M   'P 1'
#
loop_
_entity.id
_entity.type
_entity.pdbx_description
1 polymer ?
#
loop_
_entity_poly.entity_id
_entity_poly.type
_entity_poly.pdbx_seq_one_letter_code
_entity_poly.pdbx_strand_id
1 'polypeptide(L)' 'MNYKIVQTDDYKKKLVRFFRKHSDMLSQYAKTIKLLESNPFHPSLRLHKLQGKLGEYYSNPNC' A
#
# COMPACT_ATOMS: atom_id res chain seq x y z
N MET A 1 4.84 -7.04 -16.73
CA MET A 1 3.51 -6.37 -16.80
C MET A 1 3.53 -5.27 -15.76
N ASN A 2 3.22 -4.03 -16.14
CA ASN A 2 3.15 -2.93 -15.18
C ASN A 2 1.69 -2.75 -14.75
N TYR A 3 1.42 -2.88 -13.45
CA TYR A 3 0.12 -2.64 -12.86
C TYR A 3 -0.04 -1.15 -12.57
N LYS A 4 -1.23 -0.61 -12.85
CA LYS A 4 -1.54 0.78 -12.55
C LYS A 4 -2.27 0.86 -11.22
N ILE A 5 -1.69 1.56 -10.26
CA ILE A 5 -2.33 1.82 -8.97
C ILE A 5 -3.31 2.98 -9.14
N VAL A 6 -4.58 2.74 -8.81
CA VAL A 6 -5.62 3.76 -8.81
C VAL A 6 -5.77 4.30 -7.39
N GLN A 7 -5.66 5.62 -7.23
CA GLN A 7 -5.78 6.30 -5.94
C GLN A 7 -6.82 7.40 -6.05
N THR A 8 -7.70 7.51 -5.06
CA THR A 8 -8.66 8.62 -4.96
C THR A 8 -8.00 9.86 -4.38
N ASP A 9 -8.55 11.04 -4.65
CA ASP A 9 -8.00 12.28 -4.11
C ASP A 9 -8.15 12.36 -2.58
N ASP A 10 -9.19 11.74 -2.02
CA ASP A 10 -9.35 11.63 -0.57
C ASP A 10 -8.29 10.73 0.07
N TYR A 11 -7.88 9.66 -0.62
CA TYR A 11 -6.75 8.86 -0.19
C TYR A 11 -5.46 9.69 -0.16
N LYS A 12 -5.18 10.46 -1.23
CA LYS A 12 -3.99 11.34 -1.28
C LYS A 12 -3.97 12.36 -0.13
N LYS A 13 -5.11 13.00 0.17
CA LYS A 13 -5.21 13.95 1.29
C LYS A 13 -4.88 13.29 2.63
N LYS A 14 -5.38 12.07 2.87
CA LYS A 14 -5.07 11.30 4.09
C LYS A 14 -3.60 10.90 4.13
N LEU A 15 -3.06 10.47 2.99
CA LEU A 15 -1.66 10.04 2.85
C LEU A 15 -0.68 11.17 3.17
N VAL A 16 -0.94 12.39 2.68
CA VAL A 16 -0.12 13.57 3.02
C VAL A 16 -0.16 13.85 4.52
N ARG A 17 -1.35 13.79 5.15
CA ARG A 17 -1.47 13.98 6.61
C ARG A 17 -0.74 12.90 7.41
N PHE A 18 -0.74 11.67 6.90
CA PHE A 18 -0.05 10.53 7.50
C PHE A 18 1.47 10.72 7.49
N PHE A 19 2.06 11.03 6.33
CA PHE A 19 3.52 11.23 6.23
C PHE A 19 4.04 12.49 6.90
N ARG A 20 3.18 13.49 7.15
CA ARG A 20 3.55 14.63 8.00
C ARG A 20 3.80 14.21 9.45
N LYS A 21 3.19 13.13 9.92
CA LYS A 21 3.36 12.58 11.27
C LYS A 21 4.35 11.42 11.32
N HIS A 22 4.42 10.63 10.24
CA HIS A 22 5.23 9.41 10.13
C HIS A 22 6.11 9.48 8.88
N SER A 23 7.07 10.40 8.88
CA SER A 23 7.98 10.60 7.74
C SER A 23 8.93 9.41 7.52
N ASP A 24 9.21 8.65 8.57
CA ASP A 24 9.98 7.40 8.57
C ASP A 24 9.35 6.33 7.66
N MET A 25 8.02 6.26 7.64
CA MET A 25 7.26 5.29 6.84
C MET A 25 7.22 5.62 5.34
N LEU A 26 7.58 6.84 4.93
CA LEU A 26 7.55 7.24 3.51
C LEU A 26 8.46 6.35 2.65
N SER A 27 9.64 6.04 3.18
CA SER A 27 10.64 5.22 2.48
C SER A 27 10.13 3.80 2.21
N GLN A 28 9.41 3.23 3.17
CA GLN A 28 8.85 1.89 3.08
C GLN A 28 7.61 1.86 2.18
N TYR A 29 6.71 2.84 2.33
CA TYR A 29 5.57 3.00 1.44
C TYR A 29 5.99 3.10 -0.02
N ALA A 30 6.98 3.93 -0.34
CA ALA A 30 7.47 4.10 -1.70
C ALA A 30 8.01 2.79 -2.30
N LYS A 31 8.69 1.97 -1.50
CA LYS A 31 9.15 0.63 -1.91
C LYS A 31 7.97 -0.30 -2.19
N THR A 32 6.97 -0.31 -1.31
CA THR A 32 5.76 -1.12 -1.47
C THR A 32 5.00 -0.76 -2.73
N ILE A 33 4.80 0.53 -3.01
CA ILE A 33 4.12 1.02 -4.23
C ILE A 33 4.87 0.59 -5.50
N LYS A 34 6.19 0.79 -5.55
CA LYS A 34 7.00 0.36 -6.70
C LYS A 34 6.92 -1.14 -6.95
N LEU A 35 6.89 -1.93 -5.88
CA LEU A 35 6.80 -3.38 -5.98
C LEU A 35 5.39 -3.82 -6.42
N LEU A 36 4.33 -3.16 -5.94
CA LEU A 36 2.95 -3.38 -6.38
C LEU A 36 2.76 -3.05 -7.88
N GLU A 37 3.37 -1.97 -8.36
CA GLU A 37 3.33 -1.61 -9.79
C GLU A 37 4.06 -2.62 -10.67
N SER A 38 5.14 -3.22 -10.16
CA SER A 38 5.90 -4.24 -10.90
C SER A 38 5.24 -5.63 -10.85
N ASN A 39 4.87 -6.10 -9.66
CA ASN A 39 4.22 -7.38 -9.45
C ASN A 39 3.45 -7.40 -8.10
N PRO A 40 2.11 -7.30 -8.11
CA PRO A 40 1.30 -7.30 -6.89
C PRO A 40 1.26 -8.65 -6.17
N PHE A 41 1.66 -9.74 -6.83
CA PHE A 41 1.73 -11.08 -6.25
C PHE A 41 3.15 -11.45 -5.81
N HIS A 42 4.08 -10.48 -5.75
CA HIS A 42 5.45 -10.75 -5.36
C HIS A 42 5.53 -11.20 -3.88
N PRO A 43 6.26 -12.28 -3.55
CA PRO A 43 6.32 -12.82 -2.19
C PRO A 43 6.85 -11.81 -1.15
N SER A 44 7.73 -10.90 -1.54
CA SER A 44 8.23 -9.84 -0.64
C SER A 44 7.18 -8.82 -0.20
N LEU A 45 6.04 -8.71 -0.89
CA LEU A 45 4.93 -7.84 -0.45
C LEU A 45 4.22 -8.41 0.78
N ARG A 46 4.25 -9.74 0.97
CA ARG A 46 3.57 -10.44 2.09
C ARG A 46 2.16 -9.89 2.33
N LEU A 47 1.36 -9.79 1.27
CA LEU A 47 -0.03 -9.30 1.39
C LEU A 47 -0.86 -10.35 2.10
N HIS A 48 -1.51 -9.97 3.20
CA HIS A 48 -2.44 -10.83 3.92
C HIS A 48 -3.87 -10.40 3.59
N LYS A 49 -4.69 -11.37 3.19
CA LYS A 49 -6.12 -11.16 2.98
C LYS A 49 -6.77 -10.87 4.34
N LEU A 50 -7.54 -9.80 4.41
CA LEU A 50 -8.24 -9.44 5.64
C LEU A 50 -9.42 -10.38 5.88
N GLN A 51 -9.92 -10.43 7.11
CA GLN A 51 -11.01 -11.31 7.52
C GLN A 51 -12.32 -10.53 7.76
N GLY A 52 -13.44 -11.25 7.81
CA GLY A 52 -14.76 -10.68 8.10
C GLY A 52 -15.26 -9.76 6.97
N LYS A 53 -15.84 -8.60 7.34
CA LYS A 53 -16.40 -7.62 6.39
C LYS A 53 -15.37 -7.04 5.41
N LEU A 54 -14.08 -7.21 5.68
CA LEU A 54 -12.99 -6.73 4.83
C LEU A 54 -12.37 -7.84 3.98
N GLY A 55 -13.04 -8.99 3.84
CA GLY A 55 -12.55 -10.17 3.15
C GLY A 55 -12.09 -9.96 1.70
N GLU A 56 -12.48 -8.86 1.04
CA GLU A 56 -12.07 -8.54 -0.32
C GLU A 56 -10.78 -7.71 -0.40
N TYR A 57 -10.26 -7.25 0.74
CA TYR A 57 -9.10 -6.37 0.84
C TYR A 57 -7.87 -7.09 1.38
N TYR A 58 -6.70 -6.49 1.13
CA TYR A 58 -5.40 -6.99 1.56
C TYR A 58 -4.64 -5.91 2.33
N SER A 59 -3.80 -6.34 3.27
CA SER A 59 -2.90 -5.46 4.00
C SER A 59 -1.48 -6.01 4.02
N ASN A 60 -0.50 -5.11 3.93
CA ASN A 60 0.90 -5.44 4.19
C ASN A 60 1.22 -5.03 5.64
N PRO A 61 1.49 -5.98 6.55
CA PRO A 61 1.72 -5.69 7.97
C PRO A 61 3.00 -4.91 8.24
N ASN A 62 3.84 -4.70 7.22
CA ASN A 62 5.08 -3.95 7.36
C ASN A 62 4.88 -2.44 7.08
N CYS A 63 3.73 -2.00 6.55
CA CYS A 63 3.45 -0.59 6.25
C CYS A 63 2.46 0.04 7.24
#